data_AF-A0A358L6Z2-F1
#
_entry.id   AF-A0A358L6Z2-F1
#
_cell.length_a   1.000
_cell.length_b   1.000
_cell.length_c   1.000
_cell.angle_alpha   90.00
_cell.angle_beta   90.00
_cell.angle_gamma   90.00
#
_symmetry.space_group_name_H-M   'P 1'
#
loop_
_entity.id
_entity.type
_entity.pdbx_description
1 polymer ?
#
loop_
_entity_poly.entity_id
_entity_poly.type
_entity_poly.pdbx_seq_one_letter_code
_entity_poly.pdbx_strand_id
1 'polypeptide(L)'
;PARYDAECQLINDKASRIHNLTFQGKAIDPNATFLVATNNYRAYGGKFAGTGEDHVAFASPDENRAVVAAYITAQTQAQGEVSPQADNNWRLENIHSKVPLNILFETSPSSKAAEFIKNHGQYPLKQAGQDETGFALYQIGLN
;
A
#
# COMPACT_ATOMS: atom_id res chain seq x y z
N PRO A 1 0.05 13.84 -12.81
CA PRO A 1 0.03 13.03 -14.06
C PRO A 1 0.72 11.68 -13.83
N ALA A 2 0.49 10.66 -14.68
CA ALA A 2 1.22 9.40 -14.60
C ALA A 2 2.67 9.59 -15.09
N ARG A 3 3.63 8.99 -14.38
CA ARG A 3 5.05 8.96 -14.78
C ARG A 3 5.34 7.80 -15.74
N TYR A 4 4.71 6.65 -15.48
CA TYR A 4 4.82 5.41 -16.24
C TYR A 4 3.44 4.97 -16.76
N ASP A 5 3.41 4.19 -17.84
CA ASP A 5 2.20 3.50 -18.33
C ASP A 5 1.95 2.15 -17.61
N ALA A 6 0.97 1.37 -18.07
CA ALA A 6 0.59 0.08 -17.49
C ALA A 6 1.70 -0.98 -17.64
N GLU A 7 2.56 -0.82 -18.64
CA GLU A 7 3.71 -1.66 -18.95
C GLU A 7 5.00 -1.19 -18.25
N CYS A 8 4.88 -0.22 -17.33
CA CYS A 8 5.98 0.39 -16.58
C CYS A 8 7.00 1.15 -17.46
N GLN A 9 6.60 1.54 -18.68
CA GLN A 9 7.44 2.36 -19.55
C GLN A 9 7.35 3.84 -19.16
N LEU A 10 8.47 4.54 -19.21
CA LEU A 10 8.54 5.96 -18.87
C LEU A 10 7.83 6.79 -19.94
N ILE A 11 6.76 7.49 -19.55
CA ILE A 11 5.98 8.36 -20.47
C ILE A 11 6.07 9.84 -20.10
N ASN A 12 6.50 10.18 -18.87
CA ASN A 12 6.68 11.55 -18.42
C ASN A 12 7.76 11.64 -17.34
N ASP A 13 8.99 11.97 -17.74
CA ASP A 13 10.16 12.12 -16.87
C ASP A 13 10.04 13.25 -15.84
N LYS A 14 9.26 14.29 -16.14
CA LYS A 14 8.99 15.43 -15.26
C LYS A 14 7.91 15.16 -14.22
N ALA A 15 7.14 14.08 -14.34
CA ALA A 15 6.12 13.72 -13.36
C ALA A 15 6.76 13.05 -12.13
N SER A 16 6.42 13.53 -10.93
CA SER A 16 6.71 12.85 -9.66
C SER A 16 5.46 12.82 -8.79
N ARG A 17 5.28 11.72 -8.04
CA ARG A 17 4.17 11.53 -7.08
C ARG A 17 4.67 11.09 -5.70
N ILE A 18 5.97 10.84 -5.56
CA ILE A 18 6.58 10.40 -4.30
C ILE A 18 7.14 11.65 -3.63
N HIS A 19 6.67 11.92 -2.42
CA HIS A 19 7.08 13.05 -1.59
C HIS A 19 7.47 12.53 -0.21
N ASN A 20 8.45 13.18 0.43
CA ASN A 20 8.88 12.87 1.81
C ASN A 20 9.26 11.39 2.04
N LEU A 21 9.93 10.76 1.07
CA LEU A 21 10.41 9.39 1.21
C LEU A 21 11.54 9.33 2.26
N THR A 22 11.34 8.49 3.28
CA THR A 22 12.30 8.32 4.37
C THR A 22 12.56 6.85 4.66
N PHE A 23 13.72 6.58 5.24
CA PHE A 23 14.07 5.29 5.83
C PHE A 23 14.57 5.54 7.25
N GLN A 24 14.00 4.83 8.24
CA GLN A 24 14.28 5.04 9.67
C GLN A 24 14.17 6.51 10.12
N GLY A 25 13.16 7.22 9.59
CA GLY A 25 12.89 8.62 9.91
C GLY A 25 13.83 9.63 9.24
N LYS A 26 14.78 9.20 8.40
CA LYS A 26 15.70 10.09 7.67
C LYS A 26 15.40 10.08 6.18
N ALA A 27 15.60 11.21 5.51
CA ALA A 27 15.51 11.27 4.05
C ALA A 27 16.49 10.26 3.44
N ILE A 28 16.05 9.58 2.38
CA ILE A 28 16.88 8.60 1.69
C ILE A 28 18.02 9.31 0.95
N ASP A 29 19.26 8.83 1.15
CA ASP A 29 20.38 9.16 0.27
C ASP A 29 20.15 8.46 -1.07
N PRO A 30 20.07 9.21 -2.19
CA PRO A 30 19.83 8.62 -3.51
C PRO A 30 20.92 7.62 -3.97
N ASN A 31 22.09 7.62 -3.33
CA ASN A 31 23.17 6.68 -3.63
C ASN A 31 23.22 5.48 -2.68
N ALA A 32 22.32 5.41 -1.69
CA ALA A 32 22.30 4.30 -0.75
C ALA A 32 21.82 3.00 -1.40
N THR A 33 22.47 1.89 -1.05
CA THR A 33 22.06 0.55 -1.46
C THR A 33 21.16 -0.08 -0.40
N PHE A 34 20.02 -0.63 -0.84
CA PHE A 34 19.06 -1.31 0.01
C PHE A 34 18.91 -2.78 -0.40
N LEU A 35 18.80 -3.66 0.60
CA LEU A 35 18.24 -4.99 0.40
C LEU A 35 16.74 -4.93 0.63
N VAL A 36 15.96 -5.25 -0.41
CA VAL A 36 14.50 -5.24 -0.37
C VAL A 36 13.99 -6.67 -0.44
N ALA A 37 13.22 -7.09 0.56
CA ALA A 37 12.52 -8.36 0.53
C ALA A 37 11.26 -8.25 -0.36
N THR A 38 11.14 -9.12 -1.36
CA THR A 38 10.02 -9.11 -2.30
C THR A 38 9.76 -10.51 -2.86
N ASN A 39 8.69 -10.70 -3.63
CA ASN A 39 8.38 -11.96 -4.29
C ASN A 39 9.12 -12.13 -5.63
N ASN A 40 9.17 -13.37 -6.12
CA ASN A 40 9.83 -13.73 -7.36
C ASN A 40 9.33 -12.92 -8.58
N TYR A 41 8.03 -12.67 -8.71
CA TYR A 41 7.48 -11.89 -9.82
C TYR A 41 8.08 -10.48 -9.88
N ARG A 42 8.23 -9.81 -8.72
CA ARG A 42 8.83 -8.46 -8.65
C ARG A 42 10.34 -8.51 -8.80
N ALA A 43 11.03 -9.46 -8.18
CA ALA A 43 12.49 -9.56 -8.21
C ALA A 43 13.01 -9.88 -9.62
N TYR A 44 12.43 -10.86 -10.30
CA TYR A 44 12.91 -11.35 -11.59
C TYR A 44 12.28 -10.63 -12.79
N GLY A 45 11.15 -9.93 -12.59
CA GLY A 45 10.38 -9.37 -13.69
C GLY A 45 11.10 -8.31 -14.52
N GLY A 46 12.14 -7.64 -13.97
CA GLY A 46 12.94 -6.63 -14.68
C GLY A 46 12.20 -5.35 -15.10
N LYS A 47 10.87 -5.31 -14.90
CA LYS A 47 10.01 -4.16 -15.26
C LYS A 47 10.09 -3.00 -14.28
N PHE A 48 10.59 -3.26 -13.06
CA PHE A 48 10.69 -2.26 -12.01
C PHE A 48 12.16 -1.82 -11.87
N ALA A 49 12.40 -0.55 -11.58
CA ALA A 49 13.75 -0.05 -11.35
C ALA A 49 14.44 -0.84 -10.22
N GLY A 50 15.69 -1.24 -10.44
CA GLY A 50 16.47 -2.04 -9.47
C GLY A 50 16.04 -3.51 -9.35
N THR A 51 15.37 -4.06 -10.36
CA THR A 51 14.97 -5.48 -10.43
C THR A 51 15.53 -6.17 -11.68
N GLY A 52 15.40 -7.49 -11.77
CA GLY A 52 16.02 -8.35 -12.78
C GLY A 52 17.02 -9.32 -12.15
N GLU A 53 17.38 -10.38 -12.87
CA GLU A 53 18.28 -11.44 -12.38
C GLU A 53 19.58 -10.90 -11.78
N ASP A 54 20.20 -9.91 -12.44
CA ASP A 54 21.46 -9.28 -11.99
C ASP A 54 21.34 -8.49 -10.67
N HIS A 55 20.12 -8.21 -10.20
CA HIS A 55 19.84 -7.49 -8.95
C HIS A 55 19.40 -8.42 -7.81
N VAL A 56 19.32 -9.74 -8.05
CA VAL A 56 18.93 -10.71 -7.02
C VAL A 56 20.12 -11.04 -6.14
N ALA A 57 20.13 -10.50 -4.92
CA ALA A 57 21.16 -10.80 -3.92
C ALA A 57 20.98 -12.19 -3.28
N PHE A 58 19.72 -12.63 -3.10
CA PHE A 58 19.38 -13.92 -2.49
C PHE A 58 18.01 -14.40 -2.98
N ALA A 59 17.94 -15.66 -3.42
CA ALA A 59 16.71 -16.32 -3.83
C ALA A 59 16.30 -17.35 -2.78
N SER A 60 15.31 -17.00 -1.96
CA SER A 60 14.76 -17.94 -0.97
C SER A 60 13.94 -19.04 -1.65
N PRO A 61 14.05 -20.31 -1.22
CA PRO A 61 13.16 -21.38 -1.67
C PRO A 61 11.77 -21.31 -1.03
N ASP A 62 11.58 -20.49 0.01
CA ASP A 62 10.33 -20.43 0.75
C ASP A 62 9.23 -19.73 -0.04
N GLU A 63 8.10 -20.41 -0.22
CA GLU A 63 6.91 -19.81 -0.83
C GLU A 63 6.33 -18.71 0.07
N ASN A 64 5.75 -17.66 -0.53
CA ASN A 64 5.06 -16.59 0.21
C ASN A 64 4.06 -17.14 1.24
N ARG A 65 3.33 -18.21 0.89
CA ARG A 65 2.37 -18.85 1.80
C ARG A 65 3.05 -19.50 3.00
N ALA A 66 4.19 -20.16 2.79
CA ALA A 66 4.97 -20.77 3.87
C ALA A 66 5.52 -19.71 4.81
N VAL A 67 6.05 -18.60 4.27
CA VAL A 67 6.53 -17.46 5.06
C VAL A 67 5.41 -16.85 5.91
N VAL A 68 4.24 -16.58 5.31
CA VAL A 68 3.09 -16.02 6.05
C VAL A 68 2.57 -17.00 7.10
N ALA A 69 2.48 -18.30 6.79
CA ALA A 69 2.06 -19.32 7.75
C ALA A 69 3.03 -19.41 8.94
N ALA A 70 4.34 -19.45 8.68
CA ALA A 70 5.36 -19.45 9.71
C ALA A 70 5.28 -18.20 10.60
N TYR A 71 5.06 -17.02 10.01
CA TYR A 71 4.85 -15.78 10.77
C TYR A 71 3.61 -15.88 11.68
N ILE A 72 2.46 -16.29 11.13
CA ILE A 72 1.21 -16.42 11.91
C ILE A 72 1.39 -17.41 13.06
N THR A 73 2.01 -18.56 12.80
CA THR A 73 2.31 -19.56 13.83
C THR A 73 3.19 -18.98 14.93
N ALA A 74 4.29 -18.32 14.57
CA ALA A 74 5.23 -17.74 15.53
C ALA A 74 4.58 -16.64 16.39
N GLN A 75 3.83 -15.73 15.77
CA GLN A 75 3.12 -14.66 16.48
C GLN A 75 2.03 -15.22 17.40
N THR A 76 1.26 -16.20 16.93
CA THR A 76 0.21 -16.86 17.74
C THR A 76 0.81 -17.60 18.94
N GLN A 77 1.94 -18.28 18.77
CA GLN A 77 2.64 -18.93 19.88
C GLN A 77 3.18 -17.93 20.92
N ALA A 78 3.66 -16.78 20.47
CA ALA A 78 4.25 -15.76 21.34
C ALA A 78 3.20 -14.86 22.02
N GLN A 79 2.10 -14.53 21.33
CA GLN A 79 1.15 -13.49 21.73
C GLN A 79 -0.30 -14.00 21.86
N GLY A 80 -0.56 -15.26 21.50
CA GLY A 80 -1.90 -15.87 21.52
C GLY A 80 -2.72 -15.62 20.25
N GLU A 81 -2.44 -14.56 19.50
CA GLU A 81 -3.10 -14.24 18.24
C GLU A 81 -2.20 -13.38 17.34
N VAL A 82 -2.63 -13.19 16.09
CA VAL A 82 -2.05 -12.18 15.19
C VAL A 82 -2.99 -10.98 15.16
N SER A 83 -2.50 -9.82 15.60
CA SER A 83 -3.26 -8.57 15.58
C SER A 83 -2.58 -7.57 14.63
N PRO A 84 -2.86 -7.63 13.31
CA PRO A 84 -2.23 -6.73 12.37
C PRO A 84 -2.81 -5.31 12.51
N GLN A 85 -1.93 -4.32 12.52
CA GLN A 85 -2.30 -2.91 12.55
C GLN A 85 -1.52 -2.14 11.48
N ALA A 86 -2.18 -1.21 10.80
CA ALA A 86 -1.49 -0.26 9.93
C ALA A 86 -0.61 0.66 10.77
N ASP A 87 0.66 0.78 10.40
CA ASP A 87 1.64 1.67 11.02
C ASP A 87 1.61 3.10 10.43
N ASN A 88 0.78 3.32 9.42
CA ASN A 88 0.62 4.58 8.69
C ASN A 88 1.94 5.10 8.10
N ASN A 89 2.81 4.18 7.64
CA ASN A 89 4.14 4.50 7.07
C ASN A 89 4.11 5.14 5.66
N TRP A 90 2.94 5.26 5.02
CA TRP A 90 2.72 6.08 3.83
C TRP A 90 1.31 6.68 3.84
N ARG A 91 1.12 7.76 3.06
CA ARG A 91 -0.20 8.37 2.81
C ARG A 91 -0.31 8.91 1.40
N LEU A 92 -1.53 9.01 0.90
CA LEU A 92 -1.90 9.79 -0.26
C LEU A 92 -1.82 11.28 0.09
N GLU A 93 -1.23 12.04 -0.82
CA GLU A 93 -1.30 13.50 -0.78
C GLU A 93 -2.68 13.98 -1.25
N ASN A 94 -3.04 15.21 -0.86
CA ASN A 94 -4.25 15.84 -1.35
C ASN A 94 -4.15 16.02 -2.87
N ILE A 95 -5.25 15.73 -3.54
CA ILE A 95 -5.40 15.78 -4.98
C ILE A 95 -5.97 17.14 -5.36
N HIS A 96 -5.12 17.96 -5.97
CA HIS A 96 -5.57 19.21 -6.57
C HIS A 96 -6.32 18.95 -7.87
N SER A 97 -7.64 19.12 -7.83
CA SER A 97 -8.53 18.92 -8.97
C SER A 97 -9.29 20.20 -9.29
N LYS A 98 -9.50 20.46 -10.58
CA LYS A 98 -10.38 21.54 -11.07
C LYS A 98 -11.86 21.20 -10.92
N VAL A 99 -12.18 19.92 -10.74
CA VAL A 99 -13.54 19.41 -10.54
C VAL A 99 -13.68 18.85 -9.12
N PRO A 100 -14.86 18.96 -8.48
CA PRO A 100 -15.11 18.35 -7.19
C PRO A 100 -14.79 16.86 -7.20
N LEU A 101 -14.01 16.40 -6.22
CA LEU A 101 -13.69 14.98 -6.07
C LEU A 101 -14.85 14.26 -5.39
N ASN A 102 -15.32 13.19 -6.03
CA ASN A 102 -16.26 12.25 -5.43
C ASN A 102 -15.65 10.85 -5.48
N ILE A 103 -14.80 10.54 -4.50
CA ILE A 103 -14.11 9.26 -4.39
C ILE A 103 -14.89 8.42 -3.38
N LEU A 104 -15.53 7.37 -3.87
CA LEU A 104 -16.31 6.43 -3.08
C LEU A 104 -15.61 5.08 -3.07
N PHE A 105 -15.67 4.39 -1.94
CA PHE A 105 -15.32 2.98 -1.85
C PHE A 105 -16.38 2.22 -1.06
N GLU A 106 -16.47 0.93 -1.37
CA GLU A 106 -17.39 0.00 -0.74
C GLU A 106 -16.72 -0.74 0.40
N THR A 107 -17.49 -1.03 1.44
CA THR A 107 -17.08 -1.85 2.58
C THR A 107 -18.27 -2.53 3.24
N SER A 108 -18.02 -3.43 4.19
CA SER A 108 -19.07 -4.09 4.96
C SER A 108 -20.02 -3.06 5.59
N PRO A 109 -21.35 -3.25 5.51
CA PRO A 109 -22.33 -2.34 6.12
C PRO A 109 -22.49 -2.52 7.64
N SER A 110 -21.63 -3.33 8.27
CA SER A 110 -21.73 -3.66 9.70
C SER A 110 -21.30 -2.50 10.60
N SER A 111 -21.88 -2.44 11.80
CA SER A 111 -21.46 -1.49 12.84
C SER A 111 -19.99 -1.66 13.22
N LYS A 112 -19.48 -2.90 13.21
CA LYS A 112 -18.06 -3.20 13.45
C LYS A 112 -17.16 -2.54 12.41
N ALA A 113 -17.53 -2.56 11.12
CA ALA A 113 -16.77 -1.88 10.08
C ALA A 113 -16.85 -0.35 10.24
N ALA A 114 -18.02 0.20 10.56
CA ALA A 114 -18.19 1.63 10.81
C ALA A 114 -17.34 2.12 12.00
N GLU A 115 -17.29 1.35 13.08
CA GLU A 115 -16.45 1.64 14.25
C GLU A 115 -14.96 1.55 13.91
N PHE A 116 -14.55 0.52 13.17
CA PHE A 116 -13.17 0.40 12.69
C PHE A 116 -12.75 1.61 11.87
N ILE A 117 -13.58 2.05 10.92
CA ILE A 117 -13.32 3.21 10.09
C ILE A 117 -13.21 4.49 10.93
N LYS A 118 -14.12 4.67 11.89
CA LYS A 118 -14.10 5.83 12.80
C LYS A 118 -12.81 5.89 13.62
N ASN A 119 -12.31 4.75 14.08
CA ASN A 119 -11.18 4.66 15.00
C ASN A 119 -9.82 4.59 14.28
N HIS A 120 -9.78 4.13 13.03
CA HIS A 120 -8.53 3.86 12.30
C HIS A 120 -8.43 4.54 10.93
N GLY A 121 -9.46 5.28 10.50
CA GLY A 121 -9.42 6.03 9.26
C GLY A 121 -8.30 7.06 9.24
N GLN A 122 -7.41 6.98 8.25
CA GLN A 122 -6.31 7.93 8.08
C GLN A 122 -6.75 9.25 7.43
N TYR A 123 -7.92 9.27 6.78
CA TYR A 123 -8.44 10.42 6.05
C TYR A 123 -9.83 10.78 6.56
N PRO A 124 -10.33 12.00 6.30
CA PRO A 124 -11.73 12.32 6.51
C PRO A 124 -12.61 11.36 5.72
N LEU A 125 -13.45 10.60 6.43
CA LEU A 125 -14.34 9.59 5.86
C LEU A 125 -15.78 9.92 6.25
N LYS A 126 -16.67 9.93 5.26
CA LYS A 126 -18.10 10.18 5.46
C LYS A 126 -18.91 9.06 4.85
N GLN A 127 -19.81 8.46 5.62
CA GLN A 127 -20.76 7.48 5.09
C GLN A 127 -21.69 8.17 4.08
N ALA A 128 -21.82 7.55 2.90
CA ALA A 128 -22.53 8.07 1.74
C ALA A 128 -23.75 7.20 1.34
N GLY A 129 -24.14 6.25 2.19
CA GLY A 129 -25.28 5.36 1.97
C GLY A 129 -24.84 3.91 1.77
N GLN A 130 -25.62 3.17 0.99
CA GLN A 130 -25.30 1.82 0.53
C GLN A 130 -25.47 1.75 -0.99
N ASP A 131 -24.72 0.85 -1.63
CA ASP A 131 -24.91 0.52 -3.03
C ASP A 131 -26.14 -0.40 -3.23
N GLU A 132 -26.40 -0.80 -4.48
CA GLU A 132 -27.53 -1.68 -4.82
C GLU A 132 -27.37 -3.11 -4.28
N THR A 133 -26.15 -3.52 -3.93
CA THR A 133 -25.85 -4.85 -3.41
C THR A 133 -25.77 -4.91 -1.87
N GLY A 134 -25.89 -3.75 -1.21
CA GLY A 134 -25.97 -3.59 0.25
C GLY A 134 -24.62 -3.31 0.94
N PHE A 135 -23.54 -3.06 0.22
CA PHE A 135 -22.29 -2.56 0.79
C PHE A 135 -22.46 -1.10 1.21
N ALA A 136 -21.83 -0.73 2.34
CA ALA A 136 -21.78 0.66 2.74
C ALA A 136 -20.81 1.43 1.85
N LEU A 137 -21.26 2.60 1.39
CA LEU A 137 -20.45 3.54 0.64
C LEU A 137 -19.83 4.56 1.59
N TYR A 138 -18.52 4.77 1.46
CA TYR A 138 -17.80 5.81 2.17
C TYR A 138 -17.11 6.75 1.18
N GLN A 139 -17.33 8.04 1.38
CA GLN A 139 -16.63 9.10 0.67
C GLN A 139 -15.35 9.45 1.42
N ILE A 140 -14.23 9.45 0.70
CA ILE A 140 -12.92 9.85 1.22
C ILE A 140 -12.57 11.28 0.81
N GLY A 141 -12.17 12.09 1.79
CA GLY A 141 -11.67 13.45 1.59
C GLY A 141 -10.19 13.44 1.23
N LEU A 142 -9.89 13.74 -0.04
CA LEU A 142 -8.52 13.85 -0.57
C LEU A 142 -8.34 15.17 -1.35
N ASN A 143 -9.07 16.22 -0.98
CA ASN A 143 -9.06 17.53 -1.65
C ASN A 143 -8.14 18.54 -0.96
#